data_AF-A0A6L5G0D7-F1
#
_entry.id   AF-A0A6L5G0D7-F1
#
_cell.length_a   1.000
_cell.length_b   1.000
_cell.length_c   1.000
_cell.angle_alpha   90.00
_cell.angle_beta   90.00
_cell.angle_gamma   90.00
#
_symmetry.space_group_name_H-M   'P 1'
#
loop_
_entity.id
_entity.type
_entity.pdbx_description
1 polymer ?
#
loop_
_entity_poly.entity_id
_entity_poly.type
_entity_poly.pdbx_seq_one_letter_code
_entity_poly.pdbx_strand_id
1 'polypeptide(L)'
;DIVSNEVFGFSARWLWLGVVTVVCTALALWGPVDVARVWMKKFGAWVIGAIVIAVTFMALTLEGIGDALGAPGDGSLTFGPALDLVIAMPISWLPLVADYNRFGRKARSAFFGTFWGYLVANIWLYSLGAMLVLGTGAAPSPAGIATAILAVVGGTLAGILFLIALLVGETDEAFADIYSAALSLKNVFPNAPLRYLIAGIAGISLALAAWLTMERYETFLFLIGSVFVPLFGILAADHFFNRSGRIDSEQLDRVGGSYWYNAGVRLGAVLPWTAGFLVYHWVLPTGPASWLDLVGGIAGDPLVTQFPWLSASLAAFAVSFLTSLRPARRLSSASPKTT
;
A
#
# COMPACT_ATOMS: atom_id res chain seq x y z
N ASP A 1 9.50 -16.46 12.42
CA ASP A 1 10.03 -17.83 12.21
C ASP A 1 11.54 -17.85 12.15
N ILE A 2 12.17 -17.08 11.27
CA ILE A 2 13.66 -16.98 11.16
C ILE A 2 14.32 -16.75 12.53
N VAL A 3 13.86 -15.75 13.30
CA VAL A 3 14.35 -15.51 14.67
C VAL A 3 14.23 -16.73 15.57
N SER A 4 13.13 -17.49 15.49
CA SER A 4 12.94 -18.66 16.35
C SER A 4 13.81 -19.83 15.97
N ASN A 5 14.05 -20.04 14.68
CA ASN A 5 15.03 -21.02 14.22
C ASN A 5 16.43 -20.65 14.71
N GLU A 6 16.82 -19.38 14.59
CA GLU A 6 18.15 -18.91 15.01
C GLU A 6 18.36 -18.92 16.53
N VAL A 7 17.36 -18.50 17.31
CA VAL A 7 17.49 -18.35 18.77
C VAL A 7 17.14 -19.63 19.52
N PHE A 8 16.11 -20.36 19.08
CA PHE A 8 15.57 -21.52 19.79
C PHE A 8 15.79 -22.85 19.07
N GLY A 9 16.26 -22.84 17.82
CA GLY A 9 16.55 -24.06 17.05
C GLY A 9 15.32 -24.78 16.50
N PHE A 10 14.13 -24.16 16.49
CA PHE A 10 12.92 -24.76 15.91
C PHE A 10 12.00 -23.75 15.22
N SER A 11 11.27 -24.23 14.21
CA SER A 11 10.29 -23.42 13.49
C SER A 11 9.04 -23.25 14.35
N ALA A 12 8.68 -21.99 14.57
CA ALA A 12 7.54 -21.58 15.38
C ALA A 12 6.53 -20.79 14.54
N ARG A 13 6.52 -20.96 13.21
CA ARG A 13 5.67 -20.19 12.28
C ARG A 13 4.21 -20.12 12.74
N TRP A 14 3.60 -21.26 13.04
CA TRP A 14 2.19 -21.34 13.44
C TRP A 14 1.91 -20.67 14.79
N LEU A 15 2.84 -20.78 15.73
CA LEU A 15 2.75 -20.10 17.03
C LEU A 15 2.77 -18.58 16.83
N TRP A 16 3.75 -18.07 16.09
CA TRP A 16 3.87 -16.63 15.81
C TRP A 16 2.68 -16.10 15.03
N LEU A 17 2.20 -16.86 14.05
CA LEU A 17 1.01 -16.51 13.30
C LEU A 17 -0.21 -16.35 14.23
N GLY A 18 -0.40 -17.27 15.18
CA GLY A 18 -1.44 -17.17 16.21
C GLY A 18 -1.26 -15.96 17.13
N VAL A 19 -0.04 -15.76 17.65
CA VAL A 19 0.29 -14.64 18.56
C VAL A 19 0.04 -13.29 17.87
N VAL A 20 0.59 -13.08 16.68
CA VAL A 20 0.41 -11.84 15.91
C VAL A 20 -1.06 -11.61 15.60
N THR A 21 -1.81 -12.64 15.19
CA THR A 21 -3.25 -12.51 14.93
C THR A 21 -4.01 -12.04 16.18
N VAL A 22 -3.73 -12.62 17.35
CA VAL A 22 -4.37 -12.23 18.61
C VAL A 22 -4.02 -10.79 18.96
N VAL A 23 -2.75 -10.39 18.84
CA VAL A 23 -2.29 -9.03 19.13
C VAL A 23 -2.94 -8.03 18.17
N CYS A 24 -2.89 -8.26 16.86
CA CYS A 24 -3.52 -7.39 15.87
C CYS A 24 -5.04 -7.27 16.10
N THR A 25 -5.71 -8.38 16.43
CA THR A 25 -7.15 -8.36 16.74
C THR A 25 -7.44 -7.53 17.99
N ALA A 26 -6.64 -7.70 19.05
CA ALA A 26 -6.79 -6.93 20.28
C ALA A 26 -6.56 -5.43 20.05
N LEU A 27 -5.53 -5.06 19.27
CA LEU A 27 -5.24 -3.66 18.90
C LEU A 27 -6.36 -3.07 18.04
N ALA A 28 -6.88 -3.82 17.06
CA ALA A 28 -8.01 -3.39 16.23
C ALA A 28 -9.29 -3.19 17.07
N LEU A 29 -9.55 -4.07 18.05
CA LEU A 29 -10.68 -3.94 18.97
C LEU A 29 -10.52 -2.76 19.95
N TRP A 30 -9.28 -2.48 20.38
CA TRP A 30 -8.98 -1.31 21.21
C TRP A 30 -9.18 0.00 20.44
N GLY A 31 -8.86 -0.01 19.14
CA GLY A 31 -9.21 1.05 18.21
C GLY A 31 -8.07 2.03 17.93
N PRO A 32 -8.05 2.62 16.72
CA PRO A 32 -6.87 3.32 16.18
C PRO A 32 -6.49 4.59 16.93
N VAL A 33 -7.46 5.32 17.48
CA VAL A 33 -7.19 6.60 18.17
C VAL A 33 -6.43 6.38 19.48
N ASP A 34 -6.82 5.37 20.25
CA ASP A 34 -6.23 5.08 21.55
C ASP A 34 -4.85 4.44 21.39
N VAL A 35 -4.71 3.50 20.45
CA VAL A 35 -3.40 2.91 20.09
C VAL A 35 -2.43 4.00 19.61
N ALA A 36 -2.85 4.87 18.69
CA ALA A 36 -1.96 5.91 18.16
C ALA A 36 -1.54 6.93 19.23
N ARG A 37 -2.46 7.33 20.11
CA ARG A 37 -2.21 8.37 21.12
C ARG A 37 -1.38 7.87 22.29
N VAL A 38 -1.56 6.61 22.69
CA VAL A 38 -0.91 6.04 23.88
C VAL A 38 0.41 5.37 23.51
N TRP A 39 0.44 4.61 22.42
CA TRP A 39 1.57 3.73 22.09
C TRP A 39 2.47 4.32 20.99
N MET A 40 1.91 4.62 19.81
CA MET A 40 2.70 5.06 18.64
C MET A 40 3.44 6.39 18.87
N LYS A 41 2.70 7.41 19.34
CA LYS A 41 3.25 8.78 19.47
C LYS A 41 4.30 8.91 20.57
N LYS A 42 4.23 8.07 21.61
CA LYS A 42 5.07 8.22 22.80
C LYS A 42 6.28 7.29 22.80
N PHE A 43 6.19 6.13 22.15
CA PHE A 43 7.20 5.09 22.30
C PHE A 43 7.56 4.43 20.97
N GLY A 44 6.57 3.89 20.24
CA GLY A 44 6.81 3.06 19.05
C GLY A 44 7.68 3.74 17.98
N ALA A 45 7.30 4.94 17.57
CA ALA A 45 8.02 5.67 16.51
C ALA A 45 9.49 5.99 16.86
N TRP A 46 9.78 6.29 18.13
CA TRP A 46 11.14 6.61 18.57
C TRP A 46 12.03 5.39 18.66
N VAL A 47 11.48 4.27 19.16
CA VAL A 47 12.21 3.01 19.25
C VAL A 47 12.51 2.47 17.85
N ILE A 48 11.51 2.43 16.96
CA ILE A 48 11.70 2.02 15.56
C ILE A 48 12.70 2.94 14.88
N GLY A 49 12.56 4.27 15.03
CA GLY A 49 13.49 5.24 14.46
C GLY A 49 14.93 5.02 14.92
N ALA A 50 15.16 4.82 16.23
CA ALA A 50 16.50 4.56 16.77
C ALA A 50 17.11 3.26 16.22
N ILE A 51 16.28 2.22 16.09
CA ILE A 51 16.66 0.91 15.57
C ILE A 51 17.02 0.98 14.07
N VAL A 52 16.20 1.69 13.27
CA VAL A 52 16.47 1.95 11.86
C VAL A 52 17.75 2.77 11.68
N ILE A 53 17.98 3.79 12.52
CA ILE A 53 19.24 4.56 12.52
C ILE A 53 20.44 3.66 12.81
N ALA A 54 20.35 2.81 13.85
CA ALA A 54 21.43 1.92 14.24
C ALA A 54 21.79 0.95 13.11
N VAL A 55 20.80 0.30 12.48
CA VAL A 55 21.05 -0.62 11.36
C VAL A 55 21.51 0.12 10.11
N THR A 56 21.03 1.34 9.87
CA THR A 56 21.56 2.19 8.78
C THR A 56 23.04 2.47 8.98
N PHE A 57 23.44 2.83 10.20
CA PHE A 57 24.85 3.04 10.53
C PHE A 57 25.67 1.78 10.30
N MET A 58 25.19 0.62 10.78
CA MET A 58 25.89 -0.66 10.58
C MET A 58 26.01 -1.04 9.10
N ALA A 59 24.94 -0.86 8.32
CA ALA A 59 24.94 -1.11 6.88
C ALA A 59 25.95 -0.21 6.14
N LEU A 60 26.08 1.06 6.54
CA LEU A 60 27.07 1.99 5.99
C LEU A 60 28.52 1.65 6.38
N THR A 61 28.72 0.89 7.46
CA THR A 61 30.05 0.41 7.89
C THR A 61 30.42 -0.94 7.30
N LEU A 62 29.56 -1.55 6.47
CA LEU A 62 29.91 -2.80 5.79
C LEU A 62 31.09 -2.60 4.85
N GLU A 63 32.01 -3.54 4.88
CA GLU A 63 33.15 -3.55 3.97
C GLU A 63 32.66 -3.69 2.53
N GLY A 64 33.14 -2.84 1.62
CA GLY A 64 32.76 -2.88 0.21
C GLY A 64 31.39 -2.28 -0.13
N ILE A 65 30.64 -1.70 0.83
CA ILE A 65 29.31 -1.10 0.53
C ILE A 65 29.38 0.03 -0.51
N GLY A 66 30.47 0.81 -0.51
CA GLY A 66 30.67 1.88 -1.49
C GLY A 66 30.77 1.35 -2.91
N ASP A 67 31.53 0.26 -3.11
CA ASP A 67 31.66 -0.40 -4.40
C ASP A 67 30.35 -1.07 -4.82
N ALA A 68 29.65 -1.70 -3.87
CA ALA A 68 28.36 -2.34 -4.12
C ALA A 68 27.27 -1.34 -4.56
N LEU A 69 27.23 -0.15 -3.95
CA LEU A 69 26.31 0.92 -4.34
C LEU A 69 26.70 1.62 -5.65
N GLY A 70 28.00 1.62 -5.99
CA GLY A 70 28.51 2.15 -7.25
C GLY A 70 28.44 1.17 -8.42
N ALA A 71 28.13 -0.10 -8.16
CA ALA A 71 28.07 -1.13 -9.18
C ALA A 71 26.95 -0.85 -10.20
N PRO A 72 27.16 -1.14 -11.49
CA PRO A 72 26.10 -1.04 -12.49
C PRO A 72 25.00 -2.05 -12.17
N GLY A 73 23.74 -1.65 -12.40
CA GLY A 73 22.61 -2.58 -12.35
C GLY A 73 22.75 -3.69 -13.40
N ASP A 74 22.20 -4.87 -13.10
CA ASP A 74 22.23 -6.04 -13.98
C ASP A 74 21.27 -5.95 -15.18
N GLY A 75 20.42 -4.91 -15.22
CA GLY A 75 19.43 -4.68 -16.27
C GLY A 75 18.22 -5.61 -16.22
N SER A 76 18.05 -6.37 -15.13
CA SER A 76 16.93 -7.30 -14.95
C SER A 76 15.57 -6.59 -14.90
N LEU A 77 15.53 -5.38 -14.34
CA LEU A 77 14.33 -4.55 -14.25
C LEU A 77 14.58 -3.18 -14.88
N THR A 78 13.73 -2.80 -15.83
CA THR A 78 13.82 -1.49 -16.49
C THR A 78 13.17 -0.41 -15.63
N PHE A 79 13.41 0.86 -15.98
CA PHE A 79 12.95 1.99 -15.18
C PHE A 79 11.43 2.05 -14.99
N GLY A 80 10.64 1.77 -16.03
CA GLY A 80 9.16 1.83 -15.98
C GLY A 80 8.57 0.91 -14.90
N PRO A 81 8.82 -0.42 -14.97
CA PRO A 81 8.40 -1.38 -13.95
C PRO A 81 8.98 -1.09 -12.56
N ALA A 82 10.23 -0.62 -12.46
CA ALA A 82 10.81 -0.22 -11.18
C ALA A 82 10.02 0.94 -10.54
N LEU A 83 9.64 1.95 -11.34
CA LEU A 83 8.78 3.04 -10.90
C LEU A 83 7.38 2.55 -10.52
N ASP A 84 6.83 1.57 -11.25
CA ASP A 84 5.53 0.96 -10.94
C ASP A 84 5.53 0.28 -9.57
N LEU A 85 6.60 -0.43 -9.19
CA LEU A 85 6.74 -1.02 -7.85
C LEU A 85 6.79 0.06 -6.76
N VAL A 86 7.49 1.17 -7.02
CA VAL A 86 7.54 2.31 -6.09
C VAL A 86 6.17 2.97 -5.94
N ILE A 87 5.34 3.03 -6.99
CA ILE A 87 3.97 3.59 -6.95
C ILE A 87 2.98 2.62 -6.30
N ALA A 88 3.13 1.32 -6.54
CA ALA A 88 2.22 0.28 -6.04
C ALA A 88 2.13 0.26 -4.51
N MET A 89 3.23 0.57 -3.83
CA MET A 89 3.26 0.67 -2.37
C MET A 89 2.29 1.77 -1.87
N PRO A 90 2.53 3.08 -2.06
CA PRO A 90 1.66 4.12 -1.51
C PRO A 90 0.21 4.08 -2.03
N ILE A 91 -0.03 3.58 -3.25
CA ILE A 91 -1.40 3.52 -3.78
C ILE A 91 -2.27 2.48 -3.06
N SER A 92 -1.67 1.40 -2.57
CA SER A 92 -2.39 0.35 -1.82
C SER A 92 -2.97 0.87 -0.49
N TRP A 93 -2.31 1.87 0.10
CA TRP A 93 -2.68 2.48 1.38
C TRP A 93 -3.72 3.59 1.27
N LEU A 94 -4.18 3.93 0.07
CA LEU A 94 -5.03 5.09 -0.17
C LEU A 94 -6.34 5.07 0.66
N PRO A 95 -7.09 3.96 0.75
CA PRO A 95 -8.28 3.89 1.60
C PRO A 95 -7.95 4.07 3.08
N LEU A 96 -6.87 3.43 3.54
CA LEU A 96 -6.45 3.48 4.94
C LEU A 96 -6.07 4.91 5.35
N VAL A 97 -5.31 5.61 4.51
CA VAL A 97 -4.96 7.01 4.75
C VAL A 97 -6.21 7.88 4.96
N ALA A 98 -7.30 7.63 4.24
CA ALA A 98 -8.56 8.35 4.43
C ALA A 98 -9.22 8.05 5.79
N ASP A 99 -9.24 6.77 6.21
CA ASP A 99 -9.84 6.32 7.47
C ASP A 99 -9.15 6.92 8.71
N TYR A 100 -7.85 7.16 8.62
CA TYR A 100 -7.07 7.74 9.73
C TYR A 100 -7.05 9.27 9.68
N ASN A 101 -7.01 9.86 8.47
CA ASN A 101 -7.01 11.32 8.33
C ASN A 101 -8.32 11.98 8.80
N ARG A 102 -9.43 11.23 8.91
CA ARG A 102 -10.68 11.74 9.51
C ARG A 102 -10.53 12.22 10.96
N PHE A 103 -9.52 11.72 11.68
CA PHE A 103 -9.20 12.15 13.05
C PHE A 103 -8.27 13.37 13.09
N GLY A 104 -7.82 13.86 11.93
CA GLY A 104 -6.99 15.05 11.81
C GLY A 104 -7.76 16.33 12.14
N ARG A 105 -7.07 17.30 12.74
CA ARG A 105 -7.69 18.60 13.12
C ARG A 105 -7.91 19.54 11.94
N LYS A 106 -7.01 19.52 10.95
CA LYS A 106 -6.99 20.41 9.79
C LYS A 106 -6.52 19.64 8.55
N ALA A 107 -7.23 19.77 7.44
CA ALA A 107 -6.91 19.08 6.19
C ALA A 107 -5.47 19.31 5.72
N ARG A 108 -4.99 20.57 5.76
CA ARG A 108 -3.61 20.91 5.39
C ARG A 108 -2.56 20.19 6.27
N SER A 109 -2.81 20.11 7.57
CA SER A 109 -1.90 19.42 8.49
C SER A 109 -1.90 17.90 8.28
N ALA A 110 -3.07 17.32 8.01
CA ALA A 110 -3.21 15.90 7.69
C ALA A 110 -2.48 15.55 6.39
N PHE A 111 -2.63 16.39 5.35
CA PHE A 111 -1.94 16.25 4.07
C PHE A 111 -0.42 16.29 4.23
N PHE A 112 0.14 17.37 4.78
CA PHE A 112 1.60 17.50 4.88
C PHE A 112 2.22 16.49 5.85
N GLY A 113 1.50 16.14 6.93
CA GLY A 113 1.95 15.10 7.86
C GLY A 113 2.04 13.74 7.19
N THR A 114 1.01 13.35 6.43
CA THR A 114 1.02 12.09 5.67
C THR A 114 2.09 12.12 4.58
N PHE A 115 2.13 13.19 3.78
CA PHE A 115 3.06 13.32 2.65
C PHE A 115 4.52 13.22 3.08
N TRP A 116 4.96 14.03 4.03
CA TRP A 116 6.36 14.01 4.47
C TRP A 116 6.69 12.78 5.29
N GLY A 117 5.74 12.29 6.10
CA GLY A 117 5.92 11.04 6.84
C GLY A 117 6.19 9.86 5.90
N TYR A 118 5.33 9.67 4.90
CA TYR A 118 5.51 8.61 3.90
C TYR A 118 6.76 8.83 3.05
N LEU A 119 6.99 10.04 2.53
CA LEU A 119 8.10 10.31 1.62
C LEU A 119 9.46 10.02 2.28
N VAL A 120 9.68 10.55 3.48
CA VAL A 120 10.94 10.37 4.20
C VAL A 120 11.13 8.90 4.60
N ALA A 121 10.09 8.25 5.11
CA ALA A 121 10.16 6.84 5.50
C ALA A 121 10.44 5.92 4.31
N ASN A 122 9.77 6.11 3.17
CA ASN A 122 9.96 5.28 1.97
C ASN A 122 11.36 5.46 1.38
N ILE A 123 11.82 6.70 1.20
CA ILE A 123 13.18 6.95 0.68
C ILE A 123 14.22 6.28 1.58
N TRP A 124 14.10 6.43 2.89
CA TRP A 124 15.03 5.84 3.84
C TRP A 124 14.98 4.31 3.79
N LEU A 125 13.82 3.70 4.00
CA LEU A 125 13.71 2.25 4.12
C LEU A 125 14.01 1.52 2.80
N TYR A 126 13.68 2.10 1.65
CA TYR A 126 14.10 1.54 0.35
C TYR A 126 15.61 1.60 0.18
N SER A 127 16.23 2.73 0.52
CA SER A 127 17.69 2.86 0.48
C SER A 127 18.36 1.88 1.44
N LEU A 128 17.80 1.70 2.63
CA LEU A 128 18.29 0.74 3.62
C LEU A 128 18.16 -0.70 3.15
N GLY A 129 17.00 -1.08 2.59
CA GLY A 129 16.81 -2.40 2.00
C GLY A 129 17.81 -2.69 0.89
N ALA A 130 18.03 -1.73 -0.02
CA ALA A 130 19.03 -1.84 -1.08
C ALA A 130 20.45 -2.01 -0.51
N MET A 131 20.85 -1.18 0.47
CA MET A 131 22.16 -1.29 1.12
C MET A 131 22.36 -2.64 1.80
N LEU A 132 21.34 -3.16 2.49
CA LEU A 132 21.42 -4.46 3.17
C LEU A 132 21.58 -5.60 2.16
N VAL A 133 20.77 -5.61 1.10
CA VAL A 133 20.81 -6.65 0.05
C VAL A 133 22.15 -6.61 -0.69
N LEU A 134 22.55 -5.45 -1.18
CA LEU A 134 23.78 -5.28 -1.96
C LEU A 134 25.03 -5.49 -1.10
N GLY A 135 25.05 -4.93 0.12
CA GLY A 135 26.21 -5.00 1.02
C GLY A 135 26.46 -6.39 1.61
N THR A 136 25.43 -7.23 1.74
CA THR A 136 25.57 -8.60 2.27
C THR A 136 25.52 -9.68 1.18
N GLY A 137 25.14 -9.33 -0.05
CA GLY A 137 24.88 -10.29 -1.12
C GLY A 137 23.66 -11.18 -0.87
N ALA A 138 22.76 -10.77 0.03
CA ALA A 138 21.55 -11.52 0.35
C ALA A 138 20.56 -11.52 -0.83
N ALA A 139 19.64 -12.48 -0.86
CA ALA A 139 18.59 -12.49 -1.86
C ALA A 139 17.66 -11.27 -1.71
N PRO A 140 17.20 -10.62 -2.81
CA PRO A 140 16.25 -9.51 -2.77
C PRO A 140 14.82 -10.00 -2.45
N SER A 141 14.64 -10.51 -1.23
CA SER A 141 13.39 -11.08 -0.74
C SER A 141 13.18 -10.73 0.72
N PRO A 142 11.94 -10.80 1.27
CA PRO A 142 11.70 -10.54 2.69
C PRO A 142 12.57 -11.41 3.62
N ALA A 143 12.76 -12.69 3.28
CA ALA A 143 13.63 -13.59 4.03
C ALA A 143 15.11 -13.18 3.90
N GLY A 144 15.55 -12.80 2.70
CA GLY A 144 16.89 -12.32 2.44
C GLY A 144 17.24 -11.02 3.19
N ILE A 145 16.30 -10.09 3.29
CA ILE A 145 16.45 -8.88 4.12
C ILE A 145 16.60 -9.26 5.60
N ALA A 146 15.79 -10.20 6.10
CA ALA A 146 15.90 -10.66 7.48
C ALA A 146 17.27 -11.31 7.75
N THR A 147 17.77 -12.13 6.82
CA THR A 147 19.12 -12.72 6.91
C THR A 147 20.22 -11.67 6.80
N ALA A 148 20.05 -10.66 5.95
CA ALA A 148 20.99 -9.55 5.82
C ALA A 148 21.11 -8.79 7.15
N ILE A 149 19.98 -8.45 7.77
CA ILE A 149 19.96 -7.80 9.10
C ILE A 149 20.72 -8.66 10.13
N LEU A 150 20.45 -9.96 10.18
CA LEU A 150 21.15 -10.85 11.12
C LEU A 150 22.66 -10.91 10.86
N ALA A 151 23.06 -10.90 9.59
CA ALA A 151 24.46 -10.89 9.18
C ALA A 151 25.16 -9.58 9.57
N VAL A 152 24.55 -8.43 9.28
CA VAL A 152 25.08 -7.09 9.62
C VAL A 152 25.22 -6.92 11.13
N VAL A 153 24.27 -7.43 11.90
CA VAL A 153 24.24 -7.25 13.36
C VAL A 153 24.89 -8.43 14.11
N GLY A 154 25.46 -9.40 13.38
CA GLY A 154 26.28 -10.50 13.92
C GLY A 154 25.55 -11.44 14.88
N GLY A 155 24.23 -11.64 14.72
CA GLY A 155 23.42 -12.42 15.66
C GLY A 155 23.41 -11.88 17.10
N THR A 156 23.89 -10.65 17.31
CA THR A 156 23.89 -10.02 18.64
C THR A 156 22.47 -9.72 19.12
N LEU A 157 22.31 -9.47 20.43
CA LEU A 157 21.05 -9.05 21.01
C LEU A 157 20.42 -7.87 20.23
N ALA A 158 21.21 -6.97 19.67
CA ALA A 158 20.73 -5.86 18.86
C ALA A 158 19.99 -6.29 17.58
N GLY A 159 20.42 -7.37 16.92
CA GLY A 159 19.81 -7.86 15.67
C GLY A 159 18.49 -8.57 15.95
N ILE A 160 18.45 -9.34 17.04
CA ILE A 160 17.21 -9.94 17.55
C ILE A 160 16.22 -8.85 17.95
N LEU A 161 16.68 -7.82 18.67
CA LEU A 161 15.85 -6.67 19.04
C LEU A 161 15.36 -5.89 17.81
N PHE A 162 16.17 -5.75 16.76
CA PHE A 162 15.73 -5.16 15.49
C PHE A 162 14.60 -5.97 14.87
N LEU A 163 14.74 -7.30 14.76
CA LEU A 163 13.71 -8.15 14.16
C LEU A 163 12.43 -8.19 14.99
N ILE A 164 12.54 -8.14 16.32
CA ILE A 164 11.37 -7.99 17.21
C ILE A 164 10.73 -6.61 17.00
N ALA A 165 11.52 -5.54 16.90
CA ALA A 165 10.99 -4.20 16.67
C ALA A 165 10.33 -4.07 15.29
N LEU A 166 10.89 -4.71 14.26
CA LEU A 166 10.27 -4.82 12.94
C LEU A 166 8.96 -5.56 13.06
N LEU A 167 8.92 -6.73 13.69
CA LEU A 167 7.67 -7.47 13.93
C LEU A 167 6.62 -6.61 14.65
N VAL A 168 7.04 -5.86 15.66
CA VAL A 168 6.17 -4.95 16.42
C VAL A 168 5.69 -3.78 15.57
N GLY A 169 6.53 -3.23 14.68
CA GLY A 169 6.15 -2.24 13.67
C GLY A 169 5.15 -2.81 12.67
N GLU A 170 5.43 -3.95 12.05
CA GLU A 170 4.51 -4.60 11.11
C GLU A 170 3.16 -5.00 11.74
N THR A 171 3.13 -5.21 13.06
CA THR A 171 1.88 -5.44 13.80
C THR A 171 1.00 -4.19 13.82
N ASP A 172 1.58 -2.99 13.80
CA ASP A 172 0.84 -1.73 13.77
C ASP A 172 0.11 -1.51 12.43
N GLU A 173 0.77 -1.88 11.33
CA GLU A 173 0.23 -1.90 9.98
C GLU A 173 -0.90 -2.93 9.85
N ALA A 174 -0.64 -4.17 10.30
CA ALA A 174 -1.60 -5.26 10.18
C ALA A 174 -2.91 -5.01 10.96
N PHE A 175 -2.86 -4.42 12.17
CA PHE A 175 -4.12 -4.07 12.86
C PHE A 175 -4.85 -2.94 12.14
N ALA A 176 -4.13 -1.99 11.55
CA ALA A 176 -4.71 -0.84 10.88
C ALA A 176 -5.51 -1.28 9.64
N ASP A 177 -4.98 -2.22 8.88
CA ASP A 177 -5.66 -2.86 7.76
C ASP A 177 -6.89 -3.64 8.19
N ILE A 178 -6.79 -4.45 9.26
CA ILE A 178 -7.94 -5.19 9.80
C ILE A 178 -9.06 -4.23 10.20
N TYR A 179 -8.73 -3.15 10.88
CA TYR A 179 -9.70 -2.15 11.31
C TYR A 179 -10.33 -1.42 10.11
N SER A 180 -9.53 -0.98 9.14
CA SER A 180 -9.99 -0.27 7.93
C SER A 180 -10.90 -1.16 7.06
N ALA A 181 -10.53 -2.43 6.86
CA ALA A 181 -11.36 -3.39 6.15
C ALA A 181 -12.67 -3.69 6.90
N ALA A 182 -12.63 -3.82 8.23
CA ALA A 182 -13.85 -3.99 9.03
C ALA A 182 -14.77 -2.76 8.98
N LEU A 183 -14.20 -1.55 8.93
CA LEU A 183 -14.96 -0.31 8.76
C LEU A 183 -15.57 -0.21 7.36
N SER A 184 -14.84 -0.62 6.33
CA SER A 184 -15.37 -0.73 4.97
C SER A 184 -16.56 -1.69 4.91
N LEU A 185 -16.47 -2.83 5.59
CA LEU A 185 -17.55 -3.81 5.68
C LEU A 185 -18.73 -3.31 6.52
N LYS A 186 -18.48 -2.46 7.51
CA LYS A 186 -19.52 -1.79 8.32
C LYS A 186 -20.38 -0.85 7.47
N ASN A 187 -19.82 -0.23 6.43
CA ASN A 187 -20.58 0.58 5.47
C ASN A 187 -21.56 -0.28 4.63
N VAL A 188 -21.20 -1.54 4.37
CA VAL A 188 -22.06 -2.50 3.64
C VAL A 188 -23.10 -3.12 4.57
N PHE A 189 -22.70 -3.45 5.80
CA PHE A 189 -23.55 -4.09 6.81
C PHE A 189 -23.70 -3.18 8.05
N PRO A 190 -24.50 -2.10 7.97
CA PRO A 190 -24.58 -1.06 9.01
C PRO A 190 -25.09 -1.60 10.35
N ASN A 191 -25.87 -2.68 10.36
CA ASN A 191 -26.39 -3.29 11.58
C ASN A 191 -25.42 -4.28 12.25
N ALA A 192 -24.35 -4.70 11.57
CA ALA A 192 -23.41 -5.66 12.11
C ALA A 192 -22.49 -5.01 13.17
N PRO A 193 -22.29 -5.62 14.36
CA PRO A 193 -21.38 -5.08 15.37
C PRO A 193 -19.93 -5.04 14.85
N LEU A 194 -19.26 -3.89 14.96
CA LEU A 194 -17.89 -3.72 14.44
C LEU A 194 -16.91 -4.77 14.98
N ARG A 195 -17.03 -5.16 16.25
CA ARG A 195 -16.20 -6.20 16.87
C ARG A 195 -16.24 -7.55 16.15
N TYR A 196 -17.40 -7.94 15.61
CA TYR A 196 -17.53 -9.19 14.87
C TYR A 196 -16.99 -9.08 13.46
N LEU A 197 -17.10 -7.90 12.84
CA LEU A 197 -16.46 -7.62 11.55
C LEU A 197 -14.94 -7.65 11.69
N ILE A 198 -14.38 -7.05 12.75
CA ILE A 198 -12.94 -7.11 13.07
C ILE A 198 -12.49 -8.57 13.26
N ALA A 199 -13.20 -9.34 14.09
CA ALA A 199 -12.85 -10.75 14.31
C ALA A 199 -12.95 -11.58 13.02
N GLY A 200 -13.96 -11.33 12.18
CA GLY A 200 -14.14 -11.99 10.89
C GLY A 200 -12.99 -11.67 9.92
N ILE A 201 -12.65 -10.39 9.76
CA ILE A 201 -11.52 -9.96 8.93
C ILE A 201 -10.21 -10.53 9.45
N ALA A 202 -9.95 -10.49 10.76
CA ALA A 202 -8.75 -11.07 11.36
C ALA A 202 -8.65 -12.59 11.10
N GLY A 203 -9.76 -13.32 11.19
CA GLY A 203 -9.82 -14.74 10.87
C GLY A 203 -9.54 -15.03 9.38
N ILE A 204 -10.07 -14.21 8.47
CA ILE A 204 -9.76 -14.31 7.03
C ILE A 204 -8.29 -14.01 6.78
N SER A 205 -7.75 -12.95 7.37
CA SER A 205 -6.33 -12.58 7.25
C SER A 205 -5.41 -13.68 7.77
N LEU A 206 -5.76 -14.32 8.90
CA LEU A 206 -5.04 -15.49 9.43
C LEU A 206 -5.04 -16.65 8.43
N ALA A 207 -6.20 -17.00 7.87
CA ALA A 207 -6.31 -18.07 6.88
C ALA A 207 -5.51 -17.77 5.60
N LEU A 208 -5.56 -16.52 5.12
CA LEU A 208 -4.77 -16.08 3.97
C LEU A 208 -3.27 -16.11 4.28
N ALA A 209 -2.82 -15.61 5.43
CA ALA A 209 -1.41 -15.65 5.84
C ALA A 209 -0.87 -17.08 6.06
N ALA A 210 -1.75 -18.03 6.40
CA ALA A 210 -1.41 -19.44 6.49
C ALA A 210 -1.15 -20.08 5.12
N TRP A 211 -1.85 -19.64 4.07
CA TRP A 211 -1.85 -20.28 2.75
C TRP A 211 -1.06 -19.53 1.69
N LEU A 212 -1.00 -18.20 1.76
CA LEU A 212 -0.28 -17.38 0.80
C LEU A 212 1.23 -17.38 1.11
N THR A 213 2.02 -17.52 0.05
CA THR A 213 3.48 -17.40 0.10
C THR A 213 3.90 -16.06 -0.48
N MET A 214 5.02 -15.52 0.03
CA MET A 214 5.61 -14.27 -0.49
C MET A 214 6.40 -14.47 -1.80
N GLU A 215 6.36 -15.68 -2.39
CA GLU A 215 7.10 -16.01 -3.63
C GLU A 215 6.69 -15.13 -4.82
N ARG A 216 5.43 -14.70 -4.87
CA ARG A 216 4.87 -13.86 -5.95
C ARG A 216 4.50 -12.46 -5.47
N TYR A 217 5.20 -11.95 -4.45
CA TYR A 217 4.92 -10.64 -3.88
C TYR A 217 5.05 -9.52 -4.92
N GLU A 218 6.08 -9.57 -5.77
CA GLU A 218 6.27 -8.58 -6.85
C GLU A 218 5.10 -8.56 -7.84
N THR A 219 4.69 -9.73 -8.35
CA THR A 219 3.52 -9.86 -9.23
C THR A 219 2.26 -9.32 -8.57
N PHE A 220 2.11 -9.54 -7.27
CA PHE A 220 0.98 -9.01 -6.50
C PHE A 220 1.01 -7.47 -6.42
N LEU A 221 2.17 -6.85 -6.22
CA LEU A 221 2.30 -5.39 -6.23
C LEU A 221 1.90 -4.78 -7.58
N PHE A 222 2.33 -5.38 -8.69
CA PHE A 222 1.89 -4.94 -10.02
C PHE A 222 0.37 -5.10 -10.22
N LEU A 223 -0.23 -6.20 -9.74
CA LEU A 223 -1.69 -6.37 -9.79
C LEU A 223 -2.43 -5.30 -8.98
N ILE A 224 -1.95 -4.98 -7.79
CA ILE A 224 -2.50 -3.85 -7.01
C ILE A 224 -2.41 -2.55 -7.81
N GLY A 225 -1.24 -2.26 -8.38
CA GLY A 225 -1.03 -1.08 -9.23
C GLY A 225 -2.05 -0.99 -10.38
N SER A 226 -2.28 -2.11 -11.07
CA SER A 226 -3.22 -2.20 -12.19
C SER A 226 -4.66 -1.82 -11.83
N VAL A 227 -5.08 -2.08 -10.58
CA VAL A 227 -6.45 -1.86 -10.12
C VAL A 227 -6.62 -0.51 -9.44
N PHE A 228 -5.73 -0.19 -8.50
CA PHE A 228 -5.89 0.98 -7.62
C PHE A 228 -5.43 2.28 -8.28
N VAL A 229 -4.44 2.24 -9.19
CA VAL A 229 -3.97 3.45 -9.86
C VAL A 229 -5.04 4.05 -10.80
N PRO A 230 -5.72 3.26 -11.66
CA PRO A 230 -6.84 3.77 -12.45
C PRO A 230 -7.98 4.29 -11.58
N LEU A 231 -8.30 3.59 -10.50
CA LEU A 231 -9.34 3.98 -9.53
C LEU A 231 -9.03 5.36 -8.93
N PHE A 232 -7.77 5.58 -8.55
CA PHE A 232 -7.31 6.88 -8.06
C PHE A 232 -7.40 7.98 -9.12
N GLY A 233 -7.07 7.69 -10.38
CA GLY A 233 -7.25 8.64 -11.48
C GLY A 233 -8.69 9.14 -11.62
N ILE A 234 -9.66 8.24 -11.48
CA ILE A 234 -11.09 8.58 -11.50
C ILE A 234 -11.46 9.43 -10.28
N LEU A 235 -11.01 9.02 -9.09
CA LEU A 235 -11.25 9.75 -7.85
C LEU A 235 -10.69 11.17 -7.92
N ALA A 236 -9.46 11.33 -8.40
CA ALA A 236 -8.79 12.61 -8.55
C ALA A 236 -9.52 13.51 -9.57
N ALA A 237 -9.91 12.96 -10.72
CA ALA A 237 -10.70 13.69 -11.72
C ALA A 237 -12.06 14.15 -11.15
N ASP A 238 -12.77 13.25 -10.45
CA ASP A 238 -14.09 13.57 -9.91
C ASP A 238 -14.01 14.61 -8.78
N HIS A 239 -13.11 14.40 -7.81
CA HIS A 239 -12.98 15.25 -6.65
C HIS A 239 -12.43 16.63 -7.01
N PHE A 240 -11.27 16.72 -7.67
CA PHE A 240 -10.60 18.00 -7.90
C PHE A 240 -11.13 18.78 -9.10
N PHE A 241 -11.59 18.11 -10.16
CA PHE A 241 -11.99 18.78 -11.40
C PHE A 241 -13.50 18.82 -11.59
N ASN A 242 -14.18 17.68 -11.54
CA ASN A 242 -15.63 17.65 -11.80
C ASN A 242 -16.45 18.30 -10.68
N ARG A 243 -15.97 18.22 -9.43
CA ARG A 243 -16.64 18.75 -8.24
C ARG A 243 -15.91 19.90 -7.57
N SER A 244 -14.68 20.20 -8.00
CA SER A 244 -13.86 21.29 -7.45
C SER A 244 -13.73 21.24 -5.92
N GLY A 245 -13.54 20.04 -5.38
CA GLY A 245 -13.40 19.76 -3.95
C GLY A 245 -14.71 19.77 -3.15
N ARG A 246 -15.86 20.01 -3.79
CA ARG A 246 -17.16 20.09 -3.10
C ARG A 246 -17.82 18.71 -3.02
N ILE A 247 -18.03 18.23 -1.80
CA ILE A 247 -18.79 17.01 -1.50
C ILE A 247 -19.92 17.39 -0.56
N ASP A 248 -21.10 16.87 -0.85
CA ASP A 248 -22.27 16.96 0.02
C ASP A 248 -22.34 15.69 0.86
N SER A 249 -21.90 15.78 2.11
CA SER A 249 -21.77 14.63 3.00
C SER A 249 -23.12 14.00 3.38
N GLU A 250 -24.20 14.79 3.40
CA GLU A 250 -25.54 14.32 3.79
C GLU A 250 -26.20 13.42 2.73
N GLN A 251 -25.64 13.42 1.52
CA GLN A 251 -26.16 12.65 0.39
C GLN A 251 -25.34 11.38 0.13
N LEU A 252 -24.20 11.17 0.80
CA LEU A 252 -23.28 10.05 0.52
C LEU A 252 -23.87 8.69 0.89
N ASP A 253 -24.67 8.63 1.95
CA ASP A 253 -25.30 7.41 2.48
C ASP A 253 -26.79 7.31 2.16
N ARG A 254 -27.36 8.33 1.49
CA ARG A 254 -28.78 8.41 1.20
C ARG A 254 -29.16 7.63 -0.06
N VAL A 255 -30.00 6.61 0.10
CA VAL A 255 -30.67 5.92 -1.02
C VAL A 255 -31.52 6.92 -1.81
N GLY A 256 -31.29 7.00 -3.12
CA GLY A 256 -31.93 7.99 -4.01
C GLY A 256 -31.33 9.40 -3.95
N GLY A 257 -30.25 9.61 -3.18
CA GLY A 257 -29.52 10.87 -3.12
C GLY A 257 -28.71 11.17 -4.39
N SER A 258 -28.02 12.31 -4.40
CA SER A 258 -27.24 12.77 -5.57
C SER A 258 -26.07 11.87 -5.98
N TYR A 259 -25.63 10.98 -5.08
CA TYR A 259 -24.57 9.98 -5.30
C TYR A 259 -25.11 8.56 -5.53
N TRP A 260 -26.44 8.36 -5.55
CA TRP A 260 -27.05 7.04 -5.74
C TRP A 260 -27.00 6.57 -7.20
N TYR A 261 -26.96 7.50 -8.17
CA TYR A 261 -26.92 7.19 -9.61
C TYR A 261 -27.99 6.15 -10.03
N ASN A 262 -27.63 5.15 -10.84
CA ASN A 262 -28.53 4.11 -11.30
C ASN A 262 -28.47 2.92 -10.33
N ALA A 263 -29.44 2.84 -9.41
CA ALA A 263 -29.55 1.78 -8.40
C ALA A 263 -28.27 1.57 -7.56
N GLY A 264 -27.57 2.66 -7.21
CA GLY A 264 -26.32 2.61 -6.44
C GLY A 264 -25.05 2.56 -7.29
N VAL A 265 -25.16 2.44 -8.62
CA VAL A 265 -24.01 2.25 -9.52
C VAL A 265 -23.86 3.39 -10.52
N ARG A 266 -22.64 3.92 -10.61
CA ARG A 266 -22.22 4.86 -11.67
C ARG A 266 -21.46 4.10 -12.77
N LEU A 267 -22.18 3.48 -13.71
CA LEU A 267 -21.56 2.76 -14.83
C LEU A 267 -20.59 3.64 -15.65
N GLY A 268 -20.87 4.95 -15.74
CA GLY A 268 -19.97 5.90 -16.40
C GLY A 268 -18.60 6.08 -15.72
N ALA A 269 -18.39 5.57 -14.50
CA ALA A 269 -17.09 5.51 -13.84
C ALA A 269 -16.39 4.16 -14.05
N VAL A 270 -17.12 3.10 -14.43
CA VAL A 270 -16.53 1.79 -14.72
C VAL A 270 -15.73 1.83 -16.02
N LEU A 271 -16.22 2.55 -17.05
CA LEU A 271 -15.53 2.62 -18.34
C LEU A 271 -14.12 3.25 -18.25
N PRO A 272 -13.92 4.43 -17.62
CA PRO A 272 -12.59 4.99 -17.40
C PRO A 272 -11.67 4.07 -16.59
N TRP A 273 -12.21 3.37 -15.60
CA TRP A 273 -11.46 2.41 -14.78
C TRP A 273 -10.96 1.25 -15.65
N THR A 274 -11.86 0.62 -16.40
CA THR A 274 -11.53 -0.49 -17.30
C THR A 274 -10.52 -0.04 -18.36
N ALA A 275 -10.66 1.16 -18.92
CA ALA A 275 -9.69 1.69 -19.87
C ALA A 275 -8.28 1.83 -19.26
N GLY A 276 -8.18 2.39 -18.04
CA GLY A 276 -6.91 2.46 -17.33
C GLY A 276 -6.32 1.09 -17.02
N PHE A 277 -7.13 0.14 -16.53
CA PHE A 277 -6.72 -1.24 -16.25
C PHE A 277 -6.18 -1.96 -17.50
N LEU A 278 -6.87 -1.83 -18.63
CA LEU A 278 -6.44 -2.42 -19.91
C LEU A 278 -5.14 -1.78 -20.41
N VAL A 279 -4.99 -0.46 -20.28
CA VAL A 279 -3.74 0.23 -20.64
C VAL A 279 -2.59 -0.21 -19.74
N TYR A 280 -2.83 -0.39 -18.43
CA TYR A 280 -1.82 -0.94 -17.53
C TYR A 280 -1.30 -2.28 -18.05
N HIS A 281 -2.22 -3.21 -18.35
CA HIS A 281 -1.85 -4.55 -18.81
C HIS A 281 -1.32 -4.58 -20.24
N TRP A 282 -1.59 -3.56 -21.07
CA TRP A 282 -0.92 -3.43 -22.35
C TRP A 282 0.55 -3.01 -22.20
N VAL A 283 0.84 -2.13 -21.23
CA VAL A 283 2.21 -1.71 -20.94
C VAL A 283 2.99 -2.82 -20.24
N LEU A 284 2.43 -3.35 -19.16
CA LEU A 284 3.02 -4.38 -18.31
C LEU A 284 1.95 -5.43 -17.93
N PRO A 285 1.76 -6.47 -18.77
CA PRO A 285 0.84 -7.55 -18.46
C PRO A 285 1.32 -8.33 -17.23
N THR A 286 0.41 -8.52 -16.27
CA THR A 286 0.71 -9.16 -14.99
C THR A 286 -0.49 -10.02 -14.61
N GLY A 287 -0.27 -11.27 -14.19
CA GLY A 287 -1.36 -12.15 -13.76
C GLY A 287 -1.10 -13.62 -14.10
N PRO A 288 -2.15 -14.46 -14.07
CA PRO A 288 -2.03 -15.87 -14.46
C PRO A 288 -1.73 -16.01 -15.95
N ALA A 289 -1.10 -17.12 -16.34
CA ALA A 289 -0.68 -17.38 -17.73
C ALA A 289 -1.81 -17.15 -18.76
N SER A 290 -3.02 -17.62 -18.46
CA SER A 290 -4.19 -17.42 -19.34
C SER A 290 -4.53 -15.95 -19.61
N TRP A 291 -4.26 -15.06 -18.66
CA TRP A 291 -4.45 -13.62 -18.84
C TRP A 291 -3.35 -13.02 -19.71
N LEU A 292 -2.09 -13.43 -19.48
CA LEU A 292 -0.94 -13.00 -20.27
C LEU A 292 -1.09 -13.41 -21.74
N ASP A 293 -1.53 -14.65 -21.99
CA ASP A 293 -1.78 -15.18 -23.34
C ASP A 293 -2.88 -14.39 -24.06
N LEU A 294 -3.97 -14.07 -23.35
CA LEU A 294 -5.09 -13.28 -23.90
C LEU A 294 -4.63 -11.86 -24.25
N VAL A 295 -3.91 -11.20 -23.34
CA VAL A 295 -3.41 -9.84 -23.56
C VAL A 295 -2.40 -9.83 -24.71
N GLY A 296 -1.47 -10.78 -24.74
CA GLY A 296 -0.49 -10.91 -25.82
C GLY A 296 -1.14 -11.19 -27.18
N GLY A 297 -2.19 -12.03 -27.21
CA GLY A 297 -2.92 -12.33 -28.44
C GLY A 297 -3.71 -11.15 -29.02
N ILE A 298 -4.15 -10.22 -28.17
CA ILE A 298 -4.93 -9.04 -28.60
C ILE A 298 -4.02 -7.83 -28.86
N ALA A 299 -3.12 -7.56 -27.92
CA ALA A 299 -2.37 -6.31 -27.85
C ALA A 299 -0.93 -6.42 -28.41
N GLY A 300 -0.46 -7.64 -28.69
CA GLY A 300 0.89 -7.92 -29.16
C GLY A 300 1.93 -7.86 -28.05
N ASP A 301 3.17 -7.52 -28.42
CA ASP A 301 4.28 -7.39 -27.47
C ASP A 301 4.00 -6.28 -26.44
N PRO A 302 4.32 -6.48 -25.15
CA PRO A 302 4.12 -5.48 -24.11
C PRO A 302 4.84 -4.18 -24.43
N LEU A 303 4.19 -3.02 -24.25
CA LEU A 303 4.79 -1.73 -24.63
C LEU A 303 6.09 -1.43 -23.88
N VAL A 304 6.27 -1.98 -22.67
CA VAL A 304 7.52 -1.82 -21.92
C VAL A 304 8.74 -2.40 -22.64
N THR A 305 8.56 -3.40 -23.52
CA THR A 305 9.66 -3.97 -24.32
C THR A 305 10.21 -2.97 -25.34
N GLN A 306 9.33 -2.11 -25.87
CA GLN A 306 9.67 -1.06 -26.83
C GLN A 306 10.04 0.26 -26.12
N PHE A 307 9.39 0.52 -24.99
CA PHE A 307 9.57 1.73 -24.17
C PHE A 307 9.92 1.35 -22.72
N PRO A 308 11.18 0.96 -22.44
CA PRO A 308 11.61 0.50 -21.11
C PRO A 308 11.41 1.51 -19.96
N TRP A 309 11.25 2.79 -20.30
CA TRP A 309 11.03 3.90 -19.37
C TRP A 309 9.55 4.14 -19.04
N LEU A 310 8.62 3.53 -19.78
CA LEU A 310 7.18 3.77 -19.64
C LEU A 310 6.64 3.04 -18.40
N SER A 311 6.12 3.81 -17.44
CA SER A 311 5.40 3.28 -16.28
C SER A 311 3.95 2.95 -16.66
N ALA A 312 3.53 1.71 -16.40
CA ALA A 312 2.16 1.26 -16.60
C ALA A 312 1.21 2.02 -15.68
N SER A 313 1.62 2.31 -14.45
CA SER A 313 0.84 3.07 -13.46
C SER A 313 0.54 4.49 -13.96
N LEU A 314 1.56 5.22 -14.44
CA LEU A 314 1.36 6.60 -14.91
C LEU A 314 0.49 6.65 -16.18
N ALA A 315 0.69 5.72 -17.12
CA ALA A 315 -0.15 5.61 -18.32
C ALA A 315 -1.61 5.30 -17.96
N ALA A 316 -1.83 4.32 -17.09
CA ALA A 316 -3.14 3.89 -16.63
C ALA A 316 -3.86 5.00 -15.85
N PHE A 317 -3.15 5.72 -14.98
CA PHE A 317 -3.66 6.91 -14.28
C PHE A 317 -4.08 7.98 -15.27
N ALA A 318 -3.24 8.34 -16.23
CA ALA A 318 -3.52 9.39 -17.20
C ALA A 318 -4.78 9.07 -18.01
N VAL A 319 -4.91 7.83 -18.48
CA VAL A 319 -6.08 7.39 -19.27
C VAL A 319 -7.35 7.44 -18.43
N SER A 320 -7.36 6.87 -17.22
CA SER A 320 -8.55 6.85 -16.38
C SER A 320 -8.93 8.25 -15.90
N PHE A 321 -7.94 9.10 -15.60
CA PHE A 321 -8.14 10.48 -15.19
C PHE A 321 -8.75 11.30 -16.33
N LEU A 322 -8.11 11.31 -17.51
CA LEU A 322 -8.53 12.14 -18.64
C LEU A 322 -9.92 11.74 -19.15
N THR A 323 -10.21 10.44 -19.23
CA THR A 323 -11.53 9.94 -19.65
C THR A 323 -12.63 10.17 -18.61
N SER A 324 -12.25 10.44 -17.35
CA SER A 324 -13.18 10.80 -16.27
C SER A 324 -13.49 12.29 -16.19
N LEU A 325 -12.72 13.14 -16.86
CA LEU A 325 -12.96 14.58 -16.88
C LEU A 325 -14.27 14.88 -17.60
N ARG A 326 -15.11 15.69 -16.96
CA ARG A 326 -16.33 16.21 -17.55
C ARG A 326 -16.08 17.63 -18.04
N PRO A 327 -16.65 18.03 -19.20
CA PRO A 327 -16.61 19.41 -19.60
C PRO A 327 -17.24 20.26 -18.49
N ALA A 328 -16.58 21.36 -18.11
CA ALA A 328 -17.14 22.31 -17.17
C ALA A 328 -18.51 22.75 -17.70
N ARG A 329 -19.59 22.34 -17.03
CA ARG A 329 -20.91 22.89 -17.32
C ARG A 329 -20.80 24.38 -17.04
N ARG A 330 -20.81 25.22 -18.08
CA ARG A 330 -21.00 26.67 -17.92
C ARG A 330 -22.25 26.81 -17.06
N LEU A 331 -22.08 27.29 -15.83
CA LEU A 331 -23.20 27.67 -14.99
C LEU A 331 -23.99 28.72 -15.79
N SER A 332 -25.12 28.31 -16.35
CA SER A 332 -26.09 29.24 -16.89
C SER A 332 -26.45 30.17 -15.75
N SER A 333 -26.08 31.44 -15.88
CA SER A 333 -26.51 32.51 -15.01
C SER A 333 -28.02 32.71 -15.20
N ALA A 334 -28.82 31.81 -14.65
CA ALA A 334 -30.23 32.07 -14.46
C ALA A 334 -30.32 33.09 -13.31
N SER A 335 -30.44 34.36 -13.69
CA SER A 335 -30.81 35.46 -12.80
C SER A 335 -32.06 35.04 -11.99
N PRO A 336 -32.12 35.29 -10.67
CA PRO A 336 -33.36 35.12 -9.94
C PRO A 336 -34.37 36.10 -10.52
N LYS A 337 -35.41 35.58 -11.20
CA LYS A 337 -36.59 36.39 -11.48
C LYS A 337 -37.26 36.68 -10.14
N THR A 338 -37.04 37.89 -9.65
CA THR A 338 -37.91 38.52 -8.65
C THR A 338 -39.26 38.77 -9.31
N THR A 339 -40.28 38.07 -8.83
CA THR A 339 -41.70 38.47 -8.87
C THR A 339 -42.32 38.06 -7.56
#